data_AF-A0A519EC78-F1
#
_entry.id   AF-A0A519EC78-F1
#
_cell.length_a   1.000
_cell.length_b   1.000
_cell.length_c   1.000
_cell.angle_alpha   90.00
_cell.angle_beta   90.00
_cell.angle_gamma   90.00
#
_symmetry.space_group_name_H-M   'P 1'
#
loop_
_entity.id
_entity.type
_entity.pdbx_description
1 polymer ?
#
loop_
_entity_poly.entity_id
_entity_poly.type
_entity_poly.pdbx_seq_one_letter_code
_entity_poly.pdbx_strand_id
1 'polypeptide(L)'
;MRGEGESRLRVSPDEVQALTDIAADAGWTLVPDALMARGQCVLDHRAGSLHATYVENVRALIDALPVPVSSSSSASPVDSVLLPPPSQETSHDLDHPHRTPAADRDVALEPPVRSNAAHRTAGP
;
A
#
# COMPACT_ATOMS: atom_id res chain seq x y z
N MET A 1 2.60 23.53 23.09
CA MET A 1 1.22 23.75 23.60
C MET A 1 0.46 22.45 23.44
N ARG A 2 0.12 21.75 24.52
CA ARG A 2 -0.89 20.67 24.47
C ARG A 2 -2.24 21.37 24.56
N GLY A 3 -3.08 21.25 23.52
CA GLY A 3 -4.43 21.81 23.55
C GLY A 3 -5.22 21.15 24.68
N GLU A 4 -5.98 21.92 25.44
CA GLU A 4 -6.90 21.30 26.41
C GLU A 4 -7.96 20.53 25.59
N GLY A 5 -8.37 19.35 26.05
CA GLY A 5 -9.31 18.51 25.32
C GLY A 5 -8.84 17.06 25.28
N GLU A 6 -9.78 16.13 25.44
CA GLU A 6 -9.50 14.71 25.31
C GLU A 6 -9.19 14.38 23.85
N SER A 7 -7.93 14.03 23.57
CA SER A 7 -7.53 13.50 22.27
C SER A 7 -7.79 12.01 22.21
N ARG A 8 -8.41 11.54 21.11
CA ARG A 8 -8.76 10.14 20.89
C ARG A 8 -8.10 9.65 19.61
N LEU A 9 -7.27 8.62 19.71
CA LEU A 9 -6.58 7.99 18.59
C LEU A 9 -7.35 6.73 18.16
N ARG A 10 -8.04 6.82 17.03
CA ARG A 10 -8.75 5.70 16.39
C ARG A 10 -7.80 4.92 15.50
N VAL A 11 -7.76 3.60 15.68
CA VAL A 11 -6.83 2.68 15.00
C VAL A 11 -7.50 1.33 14.73
N SER A 12 -6.92 0.53 13.84
CA SER A 12 -7.34 -0.87 13.68
C SER A 12 -7.15 -1.65 14.99
N PRO A 13 -8.05 -2.59 15.37
CA PRO A 13 -7.92 -3.37 16.60
C PRO A 13 -6.59 -4.15 16.69
N ASP A 14 -6.06 -4.56 15.54
CA ASP A 14 -4.80 -5.29 15.43
C ASP A 14 -3.57 -4.46 15.82
N GLU A 15 -3.69 -3.13 15.82
CA GLU A 15 -2.57 -2.19 16.02
C GLU A 15 -2.59 -1.55 17.41
N VAL A 16 -3.66 -1.73 18.19
CA VAL A 16 -3.82 -1.15 19.53
C VAL A 16 -2.62 -1.48 20.41
N GLN A 17 -2.22 -2.75 20.44
CA GLN A 17 -1.12 -3.18 21.30
C GLN A 17 0.20 -2.49 20.95
N ALA A 18 0.47 -2.29 19.66
CA ALA A 18 1.69 -1.65 19.19
C ALA A 18 1.72 -0.14 19.45
N LEU A 19 0.55 0.49 19.58
CA LEU A 19 0.41 1.95 19.75
C LEU A 19 0.15 2.38 21.20
N THR A 20 -0.02 1.43 22.13
CA THR A 20 -0.30 1.68 23.56
C THR A 20 0.68 2.69 24.17
N ASP A 21 1.97 2.44 24.03
CA ASP A 21 3.01 3.27 24.68
C ASP A 21 3.05 4.68 24.09
N ILE A 22 2.87 4.80 22.77
CA ILE A 22 2.84 6.08 22.05
C ILE A 22 1.65 6.92 22.51
N ALA A 23 0.46 6.31 22.59
CA ALA A 23 -0.73 7.00 23.05
C ALA A 23 -0.61 7.42 24.52
N ALA A 24 -0.04 6.56 25.37
CA ALA A 24 0.18 6.86 26.78
C ALA A 24 1.14 8.05 26.98
N ASP A 25 2.28 8.07 26.28
CA ASP A 25 3.25 9.17 26.35
C ASP A 25 2.65 10.51 25.86
N ALA A 26 1.82 10.43 24.82
CA ALA A 26 1.12 11.58 24.27
C ALA A 26 -0.11 12.02 25.09
N GLY A 27 -0.58 11.19 26.04
CA GLY A 27 -1.81 11.43 26.80
C GLY A 27 -3.08 11.29 25.96
N TRP A 28 -3.07 10.42 24.95
CA TRP A 28 -4.21 10.16 24.08
C TRP A 28 -4.97 8.91 24.53
N THR A 29 -6.28 8.92 24.33
CA THR A 29 -7.12 7.73 24.52
C THR A 29 -7.11 6.89 23.26
N LEU A 30 -6.67 5.64 23.33
CA LEU A 30 -6.76 4.69 22.21
C LEU A 30 -8.19 4.18 22.06
N VAL A 31 -8.68 4.18 20.82
CA VAL A 31 -10.02 3.70 20.46
C VAL A 31 -9.88 2.68 19.31
N PRO A 32 -10.06 1.37 19.57
CA PRO A 32 -10.11 0.39 18.49
C PRO A 32 -11.33 0.63 17.59
N ASP A 33 -11.11 0.61 16.29
CA ASP A 33 -12.13 0.79 15.27
C ASP A 33 -12.04 -0.31 14.21
N ALA A 34 -13.01 -1.23 14.22
CA ALA A 34 -13.04 -2.37 13.29
C ALA A 34 -13.24 -1.97 11.82
N LEU A 35 -13.67 -0.74 11.54
CA LEU A 35 -13.81 -0.22 10.17
C LEU A 35 -12.51 0.37 9.64
N MET A 36 -11.48 0.52 10.49
CA MET A 36 -10.19 1.04 10.07
C MET A 36 -9.28 -0.06 9.50
N ALA A 37 -8.75 0.21 8.31
CA ALA A 37 -7.70 -0.59 7.73
C ALA A 37 -6.40 -0.43 8.51
N ARG A 38 -5.57 -1.48 8.53
CA ARG A 38 -4.23 -1.43 9.13
C ARG A 38 -3.38 -0.33 8.49
N GLY A 39 -2.54 0.32 9.29
CA GLY A 39 -1.65 1.40 8.87
C GLY A 39 -2.35 2.76 8.70
N GLN A 40 -3.62 2.87 9.11
CA GLN A 40 -4.35 4.13 9.14
C GLN A 40 -4.63 4.51 10.60
N CYS A 41 -4.63 5.80 10.90
CA CYS A 41 -5.11 6.31 12.19
C CYS A 41 -5.84 7.65 12.02
N VAL A 42 -6.78 7.92 12.91
CA VAL A 42 -7.44 9.23 13.01
C VAL A 42 -7.29 9.74 14.44
N LEU A 43 -6.73 10.93 14.59
CA LEU A 43 -6.62 11.61 15.87
C LEU A 43 -7.74 12.65 15.97
N ASP A 44 -8.76 12.35 16.76
CA ASP A 44 -9.86 13.26 17.06
C ASP A 44 -9.53 14.14 18.27
N HIS A 45 -9.75 15.44 18.16
CA HIS A 45 -9.57 16.41 19.24
C HIS A 45 -10.64 17.51 19.15
N ARG A 46 -10.82 18.31 20.21
CA ARG A 46 -11.83 19.40 20.22
C ARG A 46 -11.66 20.41 19.08
N ALA A 47 -10.44 20.57 18.58
CA ALA A 47 -10.09 21.52 17.54
C ALA A 47 -10.29 20.96 16.12
N GLY A 48 -10.62 19.67 15.99
CA GLY A 48 -10.75 18.97 14.72
C GLY A 48 -10.06 17.61 14.74
N SER A 49 -10.00 16.99 13.56
CA SER A 49 -9.47 15.64 13.39
C SER A 49 -8.28 15.65 12.43
N LEU A 50 -7.25 14.86 12.75
CA LEU A 50 -6.12 14.60 11.87
C LEU A 50 -6.26 13.19 11.30
N HIS A 51 -6.23 13.07 9.98
CA HIS A 51 -6.36 11.79 9.27
C HIS A 51 -5.00 11.38 8.72
N ALA A 52 -4.40 10.35 9.30
CA ALA A 52 -3.17 9.75 8.79
C ALA A 52 -3.52 8.48 8.03
N THR A 53 -4.03 8.66 6.81
CA THR A 53 -4.27 7.55 5.88
C THR A 53 -3.10 7.45 4.90
N TYR A 54 -2.91 6.27 4.29
CA TYR A 54 -1.88 6.10 3.27
C TYR A 54 -1.96 7.15 2.16
N VAL A 55 -3.16 7.40 1.62
CA VAL A 55 -3.37 8.37 0.53
C VAL A 55 -3.04 9.79 0.98
N GLU A 56 -3.49 10.20 2.16
CA GLU A 56 -3.21 11.54 2.69
C GLU A 56 -1.72 11.73 3.01
N ASN A 57 -1.06 10.71 3.55
CA ASN A 57 0.39 10.74 3.81
C ASN A 57 1.19 10.82 2.51
N VAL A 58 0.81 10.06 1.47
CA VAL A 58 1.46 10.13 0.14
C VAL A 58 1.24 11.51 -0.49
N ARG A 59 0.03 12.08 -0.40
CA ARG A 59 -0.25 13.44 -0.87
C ARG A 59 0.61 14.48 -0.16
N ALA A 60 0.63 14.45 1.18
CA ALA A 60 1.46 15.34 1.98
C ALA A 60 2.95 15.20 1.66
N LEU A 61 3.42 13.97 1.37
CA LEU A 61 4.80 13.73 0.95
C LEU A 61 5.08 14.33 -0.44
N ILE A 62 4.19 14.13 -1.41
CA ILE A 62 4.33 14.72 -2.76
C ILE A 62 4.37 16.24 -2.69
N ASP A 63 3.50 16.85 -1.88
CA ASP A 63 3.45 18.31 -1.70
C ASP A 63 4.69 18.87 -0.97
N ALA A 64 5.26 18.09 -0.05
CA ALA A 64 6.46 18.48 0.70
C ALA A 64 7.75 18.29 -0.10
N LEU A 65 7.78 17.36 -1.06
CA LEU A 65 8.93 17.13 -1.90
C LEU A 65 9.05 18.26 -2.93
N PRO A 66 10.21 18.94 -3.02
CA PRO A 66 10.41 19.92 -4.07
C PRO A 66 10.31 19.19 -5.42
N VAL A 67 9.34 19.61 -6.25
CA VAL A 67 9.29 19.17 -7.65
C VAL A 67 10.66 19.49 -8.24
N PRO A 68 11.39 18.51 -8.81
CA PRO A 68 12.57 18.84 -9.57
C PRO A 68 12.11 19.73 -10.70
N VAL A 69 12.41 21.03 -10.57
CA VAL A 69 12.36 21.95 -11.69
C VAL A 69 13.37 21.40 -12.68
N SER A 70 12.88 20.60 -13.64
CA SER A 70 13.58 20.45 -14.90
C SER A 70 13.71 21.86 -15.42
N SER A 71 14.89 22.44 -15.25
CA SER A 71 15.31 23.70 -15.83
C SER A 71 15.27 23.56 -17.35
N SER A 72 14.06 23.58 -17.91
CA SER A 72 13.82 23.73 -19.34
C SER A 72 14.02 25.21 -19.67
N SER A 73 15.28 25.64 -19.68
CA SER A 73 15.74 26.87 -20.32
C SER A 73 17.25 26.85 -20.41
N SER A 74 17.75 26.18 -21.45
CA SER A 74 18.60 26.82 -22.46
C SER A 74 18.92 25.78 -23.51
N ALA A 75 18.16 25.80 -24.60
CA ALA A 75 18.52 25.08 -25.82
C ALA A 75 19.86 25.67 -26.33
N SER A 76 20.94 24.94 -26.11
CA SER A 76 22.17 25.08 -26.87
C SER A 76 22.25 23.87 -27.81
N PRO A 77 22.24 24.04 -29.14
CA PRO A 77 22.40 22.93 -30.07
C PRO A 77 23.83 22.42 -29.96
N VAL A 78 24.02 21.29 -29.26
CA VAL A 78 25.27 20.53 -29.36
C VAL A 78 25.21 19.71 -30.63
N ASP A 79 25.93 20.25 -31.61
CA ASP A 79 26.65 19.61 -32.71
C ASP A 79 26.40 18.11 -32.91
N SER A 80 25.87 17.78 -34.08
CA SER A 80 25.58 16.42 -34.54
C SER A 80 26.88 15.63 -34.74
N VAL A 81 27.25 14.82 -33.75
CA VAL A 81 28.15 13.69 -34.00
C VAL A 81 27.34 12.55 -34.56
N LEU A 82 27.39 12.46 -35.89
CA LEU A 82 26.85 11.40 -36.74
C LEU A 82 27.47 10.05 -36.32
N LEU A 83 26.77 9.25 -35.52
CA LEU A 83 27.12 7.84 -35.31
C LEU A 83 26.67 7.04 -36.56
N PRO A 84 27.58 6.31 -37.23
CA PRO A 84 27.18 5.43 -38.33
C PRO A 84 26.30 4.28 -37.80
N PRO A 85 25.34 3.78 -38.60
CA PRO A 85 24.49 2.66 -38.21
C PRO A 85 25.32 1.39 -38.02
N PRO A 86 24.96 0.49 -37.07
CA PRO A 86 25.59 -0.81 -36.98
C PRO A 86 25.28 -1.61 -38.24
N SER A 87 26.34 -2.06 -38.91
CA SER A 87 26.29 -3.00 -40.03
C SER A 87 25.47 -4.23 -39.65
N GLN A 88 24.42 -4.50 -40.43
CA GLN A 88 23.74 -5.78 -40.43
C GLN A 88 24.68 -6.81 -41.05
N GLU A 89 25.18 -7.76 -40.26
CA GLU A 89 25.63 -9.04 -40.80
C GLU A 89 24.50 -10.06 -40.66
N THR A 90 23.91 -10.37 -41.81
CA THR A 90 23.09 -11.54 -42.04
C THR A 90 23.98 -12.77 -42.21
N SER A 91 23.78 -13.79 -41.37
CA SER A 91 23.96 -15.21 -41.72
C SER A 91 23.12 -16.00 -40.71
N HIS A 92 22.04 -16.69 -41.14
CA HIS A 92 22.05 -18.08 -41.64
C HIS A 92 22.81 -18.99 -40.65
N ASP A 93 22.27 -20.03 -40.04
CA ASP A 93 21.26 -21.00 -40.49
C ASP A 93 21.05 -22.03 -39.35
N LEU A 94 19.91 -22.75 -39.36
CA LEU A 94 19.63 -24.04 -38.67
C LEU A 94 19.83 -24.11 -37.14
N ASP A 95 18.82 -24.36 -36.32
CA ASP A 95 18.17 -25.68 -36.18
C ASP A 95 16.86 -25.57 -35.39
N HIS A 96 15.85 -26.34 -35.80
CA HIS A 96 14.56 -26.54 -35.12
C HIS A 96 14.74 -27.44 -33.86
N PRO A 97 13.70 -27.97 -33.20
CA PRO A 97 12.56 -27.34 -32.53
C PRO A 97 12.47 -27.84 -31.07
N HIS A 98 12.12 -27.00 -30.09
CA HIS A 98 11.51 -27.54 -28.86
C HIS A 98 10.29 -26.72 -28.42
N ARG A 99 9.17 -27.34 -28.75
CA ARG A 99 7.79 -27.11 -28.36
C ARG A 99 7.59 -27.46 -26.88
N THR A 100 7.20 -26.44 -26.07
CA THR A 100 6.33 -26.40 -24.85
C THR A 100 6.47 -27.47 -23.73
N PRO A 101 6.02 -27.27 -22.46
CA PRO A 101 4.89 -26.46 -21.95
C PRO A 101 5.26 -25.45 -20.83
N ALA A 102 4.66 -24.27 -20.78
CA ALA A 102 3.38 -23.97 -20.13
C ALA A 102 3.34 -24.39 -18.64
N ALA A 103 3.39 -23.37 -17.78
CA ALA A 103 2.76 -23.38 -16.47
C ALA A 103 1.33 -23.92 -16.59
N ASP A 104 0.89 -24.73 -15.64
CA ASP A 104 0.13 -24.22 -14.50
C ASP A 104 -0.27 -25.42 -13.64
N ARG A 105 -0.01 -25.34 -12.34
CA ARG A 105 -0.36 -26.39 -11.40
C ARG A 105 -1.87 -26.38 -11.25
N ASP A 106 -2.47 -27.48 -11.67
CA ASP A 106 -3.79 -27.97 -11.30
C ASP A 106 -3.97 -27.88 -9.77
N VAL A 107 -4.47 -26.75 -9.27
CA VAL A 107 -5.06 -26.65 -7.93
C VAL A 107 -6.52 -26.98 -8.10
N ALA A 108 -6.82 -28.25 -7.86
CA ALA A 108 -8.18 -28.73 -7.67
C ALA A 108 -8.85 -27.90 -6.57
N LEU A 109 -9.79 -27.05 -6.99
CA LEU A 109 -10.83 -26.47 -6.17
C LEU A 109 -11.81 -27.59 -5.80
N GLU A 110 -11.63 -28.21 -4.63
CA GLU A 110 -12.74 -28.94 -4.00
C GLU A 110 -13.60 -27.99 -3.15
N PRO A 111 -14.93 -28.03 -3.31
CA PRO A 111 -15.87 -27.12 -2.63
C PRO A 111 -16.09 -27.49 -1.15
N PRO A 112 -16.51 -26.52 -0.31
CA PRO A 112 -16.85 -26.80 1.08
C PRO A 112 -18.13 -27.66 1.17
N VAL A 113 -18.01 -28.85 1.76
CA VAL A 113 -19.19 -29.60 2.19
C VAL A 113 -19.84 -28.85 3.34
N ARG A 114 -21.01 -28.30 3.04
CA ARG A 114 -22.01 -27.84 4.01
C ARG A 114 -22.36 -29.01 4.95
N SER A 115 -22.12 -28.86 6.24
CA SER A 115 -22.90 -29.56 7.26
C SER A 115 -23.68 -28.53 8.05
N ASN A 116 -24.93 -28.38 7.63
CA ASN A 116 -25.93 -27.52 8.22
C ASN A 116 -26.67 -28.31 9.31
N ALA A 117 -26.91 -27.64 10.44
CA ALA A 117 -28.07 -27.77 11.32
C ALA A 117 -28.37 -29.15 11.96
N ALA A 118 -28.47 -29.17 13.30
CA ALA A 118 -29.76 -28.97 13.99
C ALA A 118 -29.80 -29.68 15.35
N HIS A 119 -30.19 -28.90 16.36
CA HIS A 119 -31.16 -29.21 17.42
C HIS A 119 -31.16 -30.61 18.08
N ARG A 120 -31.01 -30.61 19.41
CA ARG A 120 -31.85 -31.33 20.40
C ARG A 120 -31.42 -30.90 21.82
N THR A 121 -32.15 -30.01 22.49
CA THR A 121 -33.31 -30.20 23.41
C THR A 121 -32.99 -30.64 24.85
N ALA A 122 -33.55 -29.87 25.80
CA ALA A 122 -33.95 -30.17 27.19
C ALA A 122 -32.82 -30.51 28.19
N GLY A 123 -32.68 -29.85 29.35
CA GLY A 123 -33.67 -29.65 30.44
C GLY A 123 -33.66 -30.90 31.35
N PRO A 124 -33.85 -30.82 32.69
CA PRO A 124 -34.31 -29.70 33.54
C PRO A 124 -33.20 -28.91 34.27
#